data_AF-A0AAV8Z7J4-F1
#
_entry.id   AF-A0AAV8Z7J4-F1
#
_cell.length_a   1.000
_cell.length_b   1.000
_cell.length_c   1.000
_cell.angle_alpha   90.00
_cell.angle_beta   90.00
_cell.angle_gamma   90.00
#
_symmetry.space_group_name_H-M   'P 1'
#
loop_
_entity.id
_entity.type
_entity.pdbx_description
1 polymer ?
#
loop_
_entity_poly.entity_id
_entity_poly.type
_entity_poly.pdbx_seq_one_letter_code
_entity_poly.pdbx_strand_id
1 'polypeptide(L)'
;MSQLVRYIDTLKISFINGCIQLKLCMLYSEFETKCYFKLVKMSDLTESLKIKMLMMIGYGDRARTQFEVVRLFRETHPDLPPLNQGTISKIEAQYREMGHVRKVPSKRQAVVDDDTKLNLLLALEENPITPARQLARDSNLNHKTVLKNT
;
A
#
# COMPACT_ATOMS: atom_id res chain seq x y z
N MET A 1 61.27 8.95 31.73
CA MET A 1 60.45 8.05 30.90
C MET A 1 58.96 8.18 31.28
N SER A 2 58.29 9.31 30.98
CA SER A 2 56.96 9.56 31.60
C SER A 2 55.94 10.36 30.77
N GLN A 3 56.11 10.50 29.45
CA GLN A 3 55.06 11.12 28.61
C GLN A 3 54.58 10.24 27.43
N LEU A 4 55.43 9.35 26.91
CA LEU A 4 55.06 8.46 25.80
C LEU A 4 54.10 7.31 26.19
N VAL A 5 54.15 6.84 27.43
CA VAL A 5 53.30 5.71 27.88
C VAL A 5 51.84 6.15 28.04
N ARG A 6 51.58 7.39 28.49
CA ARG A 6 50.22 7.89 28.69
C ARG A 6 49.47 8.15 27.38
N TYR A 7 50.15 8.44 26.28
CA TYR A 7 49.52 8.72 24.99
C TYR A 7 48.98 7.43 24.32
N ILE A 8 49.68 6.31 24.52
CA ILE A 8 49.29 5.00 23.98
C ILE A 8 48.04 4.45 24.68
N ASP A 9 47.89 4.71 25.99
CA ASP A 9 46.73 4.24 26.76
C ASP A 9 45.46 5.03 26.41
N THR A 10 45.55 6.35 26.17
CA THR A 10 44.41 7.14 25.68
C THR A 10 43.97 6.74 24.27
N LEU A 11 44.91 6.40 23.37
CA LEU A 11 44.57 5.99 22.01
C LEU A 11 43.87 4.61 21.96
N LYS A 12 44.26 3.68 22.84
CA LYS A 12 43.60 2.36 22.95
C LYS A 12 42.15 2.46 23.44
N ILE A 13 41.85 3.38 24.36
CA ILE A 13 40.48 3.54 24.89
C ILE A 13 39.53 4.10 23.82
N SER A 14 39.99 5.02 22.97
CA SER A 14 39.21 5.50 21.81
C SER A 14 38.95 4.43 20.75
N PHE A 15 39.88 3.50 20.54
CA PHE A 15 39.71 2.43 19.54
C PHE A 15 38.76 1.32 20.01
N ILE A 16 38.75 1.01 21.31
CA ILE A 16 37.82 0.03 21.89
C ILE A 16 36.39 0.59 21.91
N ASN A 17 36.19 1.86 22.24
CA ASN A 17 34.86 2.49 22.24
C ASN A 17 34.29 2.67 20.81
N GLY A 18 35.14 2.92 19.80
CA GLY A 18 34.71 2.95 18.40
C GLY A 18 34.32 1.58 17.84
N CYS A 19 35.02 0.52 18.23
CA CYS A 19 34.71 -0.84 17.78
C CYS A 19 33.45 -1.44 18.41
N ILE A 20 33.08 -1.02 19.63
CA ILE A 20 31.84 -1.52 20.28
C ILE A 20 30.60 -0.90 19.64
N GLN A 21 30.63 0.36 19.19
CA GLN A 21 29.48 0.97 18.50
C GLN A 21 29.20 0.34 17.12
N LEU A 22 30.23 -0.07 16.38
CA LEU A 22 30.02 -0.75 15.09
C LEU A 22 29.59 -2.20 15.25
N LYS A 23 30.00 -2.88 16.34
CA LYS A 23 29.50 -4.23 16.64
C LYS A 23 28.05 -4.24 17.14
N LEU A 24 27.58 -3.19 17.82
CA LEU A 24 26.16 -3.04 18.13
C LEU A 24 25.31 -2.67 16.90
N CYS A 25 25.85 -1.92 15.93
CA CYS A 25 25.13 -1.61 14.68
C CYS A 25 24.94 -2.84 13.79
N MET A 26 25.89 -3.79 13.80
CA MET A 26 25.78 -5.02 13.01
C MET A 26 24.84 -6.06 13.63
N LEU A 27 24.57 -6.00 14.93
CA LEU A 27 23.66 -6.95 15.60
C LEU A 27 22.17 -6.55 15.56
N TYR A 28 21.83 -5.36 15.05
CA TYR A 28 20.43 -5.00 14.79
C TYR A 28 19.98 -5.29 13.34
N SER A 29 20.87 -5.77 12.48
CA SER A 29 20.58 -6.05 11.06
C SER A 29 20.16 -7.50 10.77
N GLU A 30 20.24 -8.41 11.75
CA GLU A 30 20.11 -9.87 11.48
C GLU A 30 18.98 -10.57 12.23
N PHE A 31 18.06 -9.84 12.88
CA PHE A 31 16.78 -10.41 13.32
C PHE A 31 15.70 -10.32 12.24
N GLU A 32 16.09 -10.54 10.96
CA GLU A 32 15.20 -11.13 9.97
C GLU A 32 14.98 -12.61 10.34
N THR A 33 14.28 -12.81 11.45
CA THR A 33 13.65 -14.09 11.71
C THR A 33 12.71 -14.34 10.55
N LYS A 34 13.06 -15.35 9.75
CA LYS A 34 12.22 -16.04 8.76
C LYS A 34 11.02 -16.69 9.46
N CYS A 35 10.24 -15.89 10.18
CA CYS A 35 8.86 -16.20 10.45
C CYS A 35 8.11 -15.80 9.19
N TYR A 36 7.44 -16.77 8.56
CA TYR A 36 6.45 -16.53 7.52
C TYR A 36 5.25 -15.78 8.12
N PHE A 37 5.47 -14.57 8.62
CA PHE A 37 4.43 -13.69 9.09
C PHE A 37 3.72 -13.19 7.85
N LYS A 38 2.46 -13.58 7.71
CA LYS A 38 1.58 -13.08 6.65
C LYS A 38 1.52 -11.55 6.75
N LEU A 39 2.27 -10.87 5.90
CA LEU A 39 2.29 -9.41 5.83
C LEU A 39 0.93 -8.90 5.35
N VAL A 40 0.45 -7.82 5.98
CA VAL A 40 -0.81 -7.21 5.57
C VAL A 40 -0.66 -6.57 4.20
N LYS A 41 -1.53 -6.95 3.26
CA LYS A 41 -1.64 -6.30 1.96
C LYS A 41 -2.42 -5.00 2.11
N MET A 42 -2.06 -4.01 1.29
CA MET A 42 -2.73 -2.71 1.23
C MET A 42 -4.25 -2.80 0.96
N SER A 43 -4.69 -3.86 0.29
CA SER A 43 -6.11 -4.15 -0.01
C SER A 43 -6.94 -4.53 1.20
N ASP A 44 -6.28 -4.97 2.27
CA ASP A 44 -6.87 -5.59 3.46
C ASP A 44 -6.92 -4.59 4.64
N LEU A 45 -6.19 -3.48 4.51
CA LEU A 45 -6.23 -2.37 5.46
C LEU A 45 -7.52 -1.55 5.30
N THR A 46 -8.18 -1.30 6.42
CA THR A 46 -9.30 -0.36 6.49
C THR A 46 -8.83 1.07 6.24
N GLU A 47 -9.72 1.92 5.71
CA GLU A 47 -9.40 3.31 5.40
C GLU A 47 -8.95 4.08 6.65
N SER A 48 -9.58 3.84 7.79
CA SER A 48 -9.21 4.46 9.07
C SER A 48 -7.76 4.16 9.48
N LEU A 49 -7.29 2.93 9.26
CA LEU A 49 -5.90 2.57 9.55
C LEU A 49 -4.93 3.24 8.58
N LYS A 50 -5.28 3.34 7.30
CA LYS A 50 -4.48 4.06 6.30
C LYS A 50 -4.37 5.55 6.65
N ILE A 51 -5.47 6.17 7.07
CA ILE A 51 -5.49 7.57 7.52
C ILE A 51 -4.59 7.74 8.75
N LYS A 52 -4.69 6.84 9.75
CA LYS A 52 -3.78 6.88 10.91
C LYS A 52 -2.31 6.79 10.50
N MET A 53 -1.96 5.94 9.54
CA MET A 53 -0.58 5.85 9.02
C MET A 53 -0.14 7.16 8.38
N LEU A 54 -0.99 7.80 7.57
CA LEU A 54 -0.69 9.11 6.99
C LEU A 54 -0.50 10.18 8.07
N MET A 55 -1.32 10.17 9.12
CA MET A 55 -1.15 11.07 10.27
C MET A 55 0.18 10.82 11.01
N MET A 56 0.63 9.56 11.10
CA MET A 56 1.91 9.20 11.71
C MET A 56 3.11 9.62 10.84
N ILE A 57 3.00 9.57 9.51
CA ILE A 57 4.01 10.12 8.60
C ILE A 57 4.14 11.62 8.85
N GLY A 58 3.01 12.32 9.00
CA GLY A 58 2.98 13.78 9.14
C GLY A 58 3.11 14.49 7.79
N TYR A 59 3.19 15.82 7.82
CA TYR A 59 3.31 16.67 6.63
C TYR A 59 4.32 17.79 6.87
N GLY A 60 5.01 18.23 5.80
CA GLY A 60 6.01 19.30 5.85
C GLY A 60 7.30 18.90 6.58
N ASP A 61 7.83 19.80 7.41
CA ASP A 61 9.15 19.67 8.06
C ASP A 61 9.20 18.60 9.17
N ARG A 62 8.06 18.02 9.54
CA ARG A 62 7.95 16.95 10.55
C ARG A 62 7.61 15.59 9.94
N ALA A 63 7.96 15.38 8.67
CA ALA A 63 7.76 14.10 8.01
C ALA A 63 8.67 13.02 8.62
N ARG A 64 8.05 11.96 9.15
CA ARG A 64 8.75 10.75 9.63
C ARG A 64 9.05 9.83 8.45
N THR A 65 10.11 9.04 8.58
CA THR A 65 10.44 8.02 7.59
C THR A 65 9.43 6.88 7.62
N GLN A 66 9.21 6.19 6.50
CA GLN A 66 8.26 5.08 6.46
C GLN A 66 8.66 3.95 7.43
N PHE A 67 9.96 3.75 7.66
CA PHE A 67 10.47 2.76 8.62
C PHE A 67 10.06 3.09 10.06
N GLU A 68 10.22 4.34 10.48
CA GLU A 68 9.79 4.80 11.81
C GLU A 68 8.29 4.65 11.99
N VAL A 69 7.52 4.93 10.94
CA VAL A 69 6.06 4.75 10.98
C VAL A 69 5.67 3.28 11.12
N VAL A 70 6.36 2.34 10.45
CA VAL A 70 6.13 0.90 10.66
C VAL A 70 6.36 0.55 12.13
N ARG A 71 7.48 1.03 12.72
CA ARG A 71 7.82 0.74 14.11
C ARG A 71 6.76 1.30 15.07
N LEU A 72 6.41 2.58 14.92
CA LEU A 72 5.40 3.26 15.73
C LEU A 72 4.00 2.62 15.57
N PHE A 73 3.64 2.22 14.35
CA PHE A 73 2.38 1.57 14.09
C PHE A 73 2.30 0.20 14.78
N ARG A 74 3.40 -0.56 14.78
CA ARG A 74 3.50 -1.83 15.50
C ARG A 74 3.42 -1.66 17.01
N GLU A 75 4.05 -0.62 17.56
CA GLU A 75 3.96 -0.28 18.99
C GLU A 75 2.54 0.11 19.41
N THR A 76 1.82 0.84 18.55
CA THR A 76 0.45 1.31 18.84
C THR A 76 -0.64 0.27 18.56
N HIS A 77 -0.37 -0.73 17.71
CA HIS A 77 -1.32 -1.77 17.33
C HIS A 77 -0.64 -3.16 17.37
N PRO A 78 -0.31 -3.69 18.56
CA PRO A 78 0.39 -4.96 18.70
C PRO A 78 -0.45 -6.17 18.22
N ASP A 79 -1.77 -6.05 18.22
CA ASP A 79 -2.70 -7.11 17.82
C ASP A 79 -2.86 -7.24 16.29
N LEU A 80 -2.38 -6.24 15.53
CA LEU A 80 -2.47 -6.25 14.07
C LEU A 80 -1.27 -6.98 13.46
N PRO A 81 -1.46 -7.65 12.31
CA PRO A 81 -0.34 -8.30 11.64
C PRO A 81 0.68 -7.25 11.18
N PRO A 82 1.97 -7.63 11.11
CA PRO A 82 3.04 -6.70 10.79
C PRO A 82 2.87 -6.14 9.37
N LEU A 83 3.22 -4.86 9.26
CA LEU A 83 3.20 -4.11 8.01
C LEU A 83 4.59 -4.00 7.44
N ASN A 84 4.66 -3.97 6.11
CA ASN A 84 5.88 -3.67 5.40
C ASN A 84 5.97 -2.16 5.12
N GLN A 85 7.19 -1.62 5.14
CA GLN A 85 7.50 -0.27 4.68
C GLN A 85 6.92 -0.01 3.28
N GLY A 86 6.99 -0.99 2.38
CA GLY A 86 6.43 -0.88 1.03
C GLY A 86 4.91 -0.65 1.01
N THR A 87 4.18 -1.17 2.01
CA THR A 87 2.74 -0.91 2.14
C THR A 87 2.47 0.56 2.49
N ILE A 88 3.28 1.12 3.40
CA ILE A 88 3.18 2.54 3.79
C ILE A 88 3.53 3.45 2.62
N SER A 89 4.63 3.15 1.92
CA SER A 89 5.05 3.90 0.72
C SER A 89 3.96 3.91 -0.35
N LYS A 90 3.27 2.79 -0.60
CA LYS A 90 2.15 2.74 -1.54
C LYS A 90 0.94 3.55 -1.07
N ILE A 91 0.63 3.56 0.23
CA ILE A 91 -0.46 4.37 0.79
C ILE A 91 -0.13 5.87 0.65
N GLU A 92 1.12 6.25 0.92
CA GLU A 92 1.59 7.62 0.75
C GLU A 92 1.52 8.05 -0.71
N ALA A 93 2.03 7.23 -1.63
CA ALA A 93 1.97 7.49 -3.07
C ALA A 93 0.51 7.61 -3.55
N GLN A 94 -0.35 6.68 -3.13
CA GLN A 94 -1.78 6.71 -3.43
C GLN A 94 -2.42 8.03 -2.99
N TYR A 95 -2.09 8.50 -1.79
CA TYR A 95 -2.61 9.75 -1.25
C TYR A 95 -2.07 10.98 -1.97
N ARG A 96 -0.77 11.01 -2.31
CA ARG A 96 -0.15 12.11 -3.06
C ARG A 96 -0.71 12.22 -4.48
N GLU A 97 -0.98 11.10 -5.13
CA GLU A 97 -1.46 11.06 -6.51
C GLU A 97 -2.96 11.32 -6.63
N MET A 98 -3.78 10.66 -5.80
CA MET A 98 -5.25 10.73 -5.90
C MET A 98 -5.91 11.63 -4.85
N GLY A 99 -5.17 12.11 -3.84
CA GLY A 99 -5.73 12.89 -2.73
C GLY A 99 -6.55 12.06 -1.72
N HIS A 100 -6.64 10.74 -1.90
CA HIS A 100 -7.42 9.86 -1.02
C HIS A 100 -6.84 8.44 -0.94
N VAL A 101 -7.13 7.75 0.17
CA VAL A 101 -6.72 6.34 0.40
C VAL A 101 -7.84 5.32 0.18
N ARG A 102 -8.96 5.77 -0.38
CA ARG A 102 -10.12 4.91 -0.65
C ARG A 102 -9.76 3.79 -1.60
N LYS A 103 -10.34 2.61 -1.36
CA LYS A 103 -10.16 1.49 -2.28
C LYS A 103 -10.90 1.81 -3.57
N VAL A 104 -10.18 1.97 -4.67
CA VAL A 104 -10.81 2.15 -5.98
C VAL A 104 -11.56 0.86 -6.30
N PRO A 105 -12.90 0.89 -6.43
CA PRO A 105 -13.61 -0.31 -6.84
C PRO A 105 -13.15 -0.65 -8.25
N SER A 106 -12.52 -1.81 -8.42
CA SER A 106 -12.26 -2.37 -9.73
C SER A 106 -13.60 -2.81 -10.32
N LYS A 107 -14.38 -1.86 -10.82
CA LYS A 107 -15.49 -2.17 -11.70
C LYS A 107 -14.86 -2.58 -13.02
N ARG A 108 -14.62 -3.89 -13.20
CA ARG A 108 -14.54 -4.45 -14.56
C ARG A 108 -15.92 -4.29 -15.18
N GLN A 109 -16.21 -3.11 -15.70
CA GLN A 109 -17.32 -2.94 -16.63
C GLN A 109 -16.91 -3.71 -17.90
N ALA A 110 -17.82 -4.56 -18.39
CA ALA A 110 -17.67 -5.07 -19.73
C ALA A 110 -17.71 -3.84 -20.64
N VAL A 111 -16.60 -3.54 -21.30
CA VAL A 111 -16.51 -2.44 -22.26
C VAL A 111 -17.36 -2.88 -23.45
N VAL A 112 -18.58 -2.37 -23.51
CA VAL A 112 -19.41 -2.43 -24.70
C VAL A 112 -19.11 -1.15 -25.46
N ASP A 113 -18.87 -1.29 -26.76
CA ASP A 113 -18.65 -0.15 -27.64
C ASP A 113 -19.86 0.80 -27.65
N ASP A 114 -19.60 2.11 -27.73
CA ASP A 114 -20.65 3.12 -27.64
C ASP A 114 -21.69 2.99 -28.77
N ASP A 115 -21.27 2.59 -29.98
CA ASP A 115 -22.19 2.37 -31.10
C ASP A 115 -23.09 1.17 -30.83
N THR A 116 -22.54 0.12 -30.21
CA THR A 116 -23.32 -1.08 -29.84
C THR A 116 -24.34 -0.74 -28.76
N LYS A 117 -23.98 0.14 -27.82
CA LYS A 117 -24.87 0.63 -26.78
C LYS A 117 -25.99 1.49 -27.38
N LEU A 118 -25.68 2.36 -28.32
CA LEU A 118 -26.68 3.17 -29.03
C LEU A 118 -27.67 2.28 -29.80
N ASN A 119 -27.16 1.28 -30.53
CA ASN A 119 -28.00 0.34 -31.27
C ASN A 119 -28.95 -0.45 -30.35
N LEU A 120 -28.50 -0.84 -29.16
CA LEU A 120 -29.37 -1.48 -28.17
C LEU A 120 -30.51 -0.58 -27.69
N LEU A 121 -30.22 0.70 -27.45
CA LEU A 121 -31.22 1.68 -27.00
C LEU A 121 -32.24 1.98 -28.10
N LEU A 122 -31.79 2.12 -29.35
CA LEU A 122 -32.66 2.32 -30.50
C LEU A 122 -33.58 1.11 -30.72
N ALA A 123 -33.05 -0.12 -30.63
CA ALA A 123 -33.86 -1.34 -30.77
C ALA A 123 -34.92 -1.48 -29.66
N LEU A 124 -34.63 -0.99 -28.45
CA LEU A 124 -35.59 -0.96 -27.35
C LEU A 124 -36.66 0.11 -27.55
N GLU A 125 -36.29 1.29 -28.06
CA GLU A 125 -37.23 2.36 -28.40
C GLU A 125 -38.18 1.96 -29.52
N GLU A 126 -37.66 1.31 -30.57
CA GLU A 126 -38.46 0.79 -31.68
C GLU A 126 -39.44 -0.30 -31.23
N ASN A 127 -39.02 -1.18 -30.31
CA ASN A 127 -39.84 -2.30 -29.83
C ASN A 127 -39.62 -2.59 -28.33
N PRO A 128 -40.37 -1.92 -27.43
CA PRO A 128 -40.14 -2.00 -25.97
C PRO A 128 -40.50 -3.36 -25.35
N ILE A 129 -41.24 -4.20 -26.08
CA ILE A 129 -41.61 -5.56 -25.64
C ILE A 129 -40.54 -6.61 -25.96
N THR A 130 -39.48 -6.22 -26.68
CA THR A 130 -38.43 -7.16 -27.11
C THR A 130 -37.69 -7.69 -25.89
N PRO A 131 -37.62 -9.02 -25.69
CA PRO A 131 -36.96 -9.58 -24.52
C PRO A 131 -35.44 -9.37 -24.62
N ALA A 132 -34.79 -9.05 -23.50
CA ALA A 132 -33.34 -8.83 -23.43
C ALA A 132 -32.50 -10.01 -23.98
N ARG A 133 -33.03 -11.23 -23.95
CA ARG A 133 -32.38 -12.41 -24.56
C ARG A 133 -32.32 -12.34 -26.08
N GLN A 134 -33.33 -11.75 -26.71
CA GLN A 134 -33.37 -11.57 -28.16
C GLN A 134 -32.39 -10.47 -28.55
N LEU A 135 -32.45 -9.31 -27.89
CA LEU A 135 -31.47 -8.21 -28.06
C LEU A 135 -30.01 -8.67 -27.88
N ALA A 136 -29.76 -9.55 -26.92
CA ALA A 136 -28.43 -10.13 -26.69
C ALA A 136 -27.94 -11.00 -27.85
N ARG A 137 -28.82 -11.76 -28.50
CA ARG A 137 -28.48 -12.56 -29.69
C ARG A 137 -28.17 -11.64 -30.87
N ASP A 138 -29.03 -10.63 -31.08
CA ASP A 138 -28.93 -9.73 -32.23
C ASP A 138 -27.68 -8.85 -32.16
N SER A 139 -27.27 -8.46 -30.95
CA SER A 139 -26.05 -7.67 -30.69
C SER A 139 -24.80 -8.51 -30.38
N ASN A 140 -24.89 -9.85 -30.39
CA ASN A 140 -23.82 -10.77 -29.96
C ASN A 140 -23.23 -10.44 -28.57
N LEU A 141 -24.08 -10.00 -27.65
CA LEU A 141 -23.69 -9.67 -26.28
C LEU A 141 -24.17 -10.73 -25.29
N ASN A 142 -23.54 -10.78 -24.12
CA ASN A 142 -24.09 -11.58 -23.03
C ASN A 142 -25.40 -10.94 -22.55
N HIS A 143 -26.43 -11.74 -22.30
CA HIS A 143 -27.68 -11.29 -21.68
C HIS A 143 -27.47 -10.41 -20.44
N LYS A 144 -26.48 -10.73 -19.59
CA LYS A 144 -26.15 -9.90 -18.41
C LYS A 144 -25.56 -8.53 -18.77
N THR A 145 -24.95 -8.41 -19.93
CA THR A 145 -24.40 -7.15 -20.44
C THR A 145 -25.50 -6.28 -21.01
N VAL A 146 -26.46 -6.85 -21.75
CA VAL A 146 -27.64 -6.12 -22.25
C VAL A 146 -28.44 -5.52 -21.11
N LEU A 147 -28.79 -6.32 -20.09
CA LEU A 147 -29.54 -5.85 -18.91
C LEU A 147 -28.85 -4.75 -18.08
N LYS A 148 -27.54 -4.56 -18.26
CA LYS A 148 -26.80 -3.49 -17.59
C LYS A 148 -26.77 -2.18 -18.38
N ASN A 149 -27.10 -2.26 -19.68
CA ASN A 149 -26.96 -1.16 -20.64
C ASN A 149 -28.31 -0.69 -21.21
N THR A 150 -29.37 -1.50 -21.07
CA THR A 150 -30.79 -1.13 -21.25
C THR A 150 -31.37 -0.68 -19.91
#